data_AF-A0A927NEA6-F1
#
_entry.id   AF-A0A927NEA6-F1
#
_cell.length_a   1.000
_cell.length_b   1.000
_cell.length_c   1.000
_cell.angle_alpha   90.00
_cell.angle_beta   90.00
_cell.angle_gamma   90.00
#
_symmetry.space_group_name_H-M   'P 1'
#
loop_
_entity.id
_entity.type
_entity.pdbx_description
1 polymer ?
#
loop_
_entity_poly.entity_id
_entity_poly.type
_entity_poly.pdbx_seq_one_letter_code
_entity_poly.pdbx_strand_id
1 'polypeptide(L)'
;MDSKNQFYIFCLCLAIGFVGGLMYEPFSFIRKLFKHQNHLNRIVGFIADLLYCLTLTALCIFTAYLLRFPNFRLYMILGYTIGLIIYLKILHRTLAIFEKVCYNMLTKVVKRQKSKKKLSKRGEYNI
;
A
#
# COMPACT_ATOMS: atom_id res chain seq x y z
N MET A 1 -10.24 14.77 -32.25
CA MET A 1 -10.38 13.77 -31.17
C MET A 1 -11.69 14.03 -30.46
N ASP A 2 -12.64 13.10 -30.52
CA ASP A 2 -13.91 13.21 -29.81
C ASP A 2 -13.73 13.36 -28.30
N SER A 3 -14.50 14.26 -27.70
CA SER A 3 -14.49 14.53 -26.25
C SER A 3 -14.78 13.26 -25.43
N LYS A 4 -15.60 12.34 -25.98
CA LYS A 4 -15.90 11.04 -25.36
C LYS A 4 -14.66 10.15 -25.23
N ASN A 5 -13.79 10.13 -26.23
CA ASN A 5 -12.57 9.34 -26.20
C ASN A 5 -11.57 9.90 -25.18
N GLN A 6 -11.51 11.22 -25.02
CA GLN A 6 -10.66 11.85 -24.01
C GLN A 6 -11.11 11.50 -22.58
N PHE A 7 -12.42 11.51 -22.32
CA PHE A 7 -12.98 11.11 -21.03
C PHE A 7 -12.70 9.64 -20.70
N TYR A 8 -12.86 8.74 -21.69
CA TYR A 8 -12.56 7.32 -21.49
C TYR A 8 -11.08 7.09 -21.14
N ILE A 9 -10.18 7.77 -21.85
CA ILE A 9 -8.74 7.71 -21.57
C ILE A 9 -8.43 8.23 -20.16
N PHE A 10 -9.08 9.31 -19.74
CA PHE A 10 -8.94 9.85 -18.39
C PHE A 10 -9.39 8.85 -17.32
N CYS A 11 -10.56 8.22 -17.48
CA CYS A 11 -11.04 7.19 -16.55
C CYS A 11 -10.11 5.98 -16.49
N LEU A 12 -9.55 5.58 -17.63
CA LEU A 12 -8.58 4.48 -17.70
C LEU A 12 -7.29 4.83 -16.94
N CYS A 13 -6.74 6.03 -17.14
CA CYS A 13 -5.59 6.53 -16.38
C CYS A 13 -5.88 6.62 -14.88
N LEU A 14 -7.11 7.00 -14.50
CA LEU A 14 -7.54 7.05 -13.11
C LEU A 14 -7.58 5.65 -12.49
N ALA A 15 -8.16 4.67 -13.17
CA ALA A 15 -8.19 3.28 -12.72
C ALA A 15 -6.77 2.69 -12.61
N ILE A 16 -5.90 2.95 -13.59
CA ILE A 16 -4.50 2.51 -13.57
C ILE A 16 -3.75 3.21 -12.43
N GLY A 17 -3.95 4.51 -12.20
CA GLY A 17 -3.36 5.23 -11.08
C GLY A 17 -3.81 4.67 -9.72
N PHE A 18 -5.07 4.29 -9.62
CA PHE A 18 -5.61 3.62 -8.43
C PHE A 18 -4.99 2.24 -8.19
N VAL A 19 -4.88 1.41 -9.24
CA VAL A 19 -4.22 0.08 -9.16
C VAL A 19 -2.71 0.22 -8.92
N GLY A 20 -2.06 1.23 -9.51
CA GLY A 20 -0.67 1.57 -9.23
C GLY A 20 -0.44 1.92 -7.76
N GLY A 21 -1.46 2.49 -7.10
CA GLY A 21 -1.48 2.68 -5.66
C GLY A 21 -1.29 1.40 -4.86
N LEU A 22 -1.87 0.26 -5.28
CA LEU A 22 -1.70 -1.04 -4.60
C LEU A 22 -0.23 -1.46 -4.49
N MET A 23 0.59 -1.07 -5.46
CA MET A 23 2.04 -1.33 -5.40
C MET A 23 2.72 -0.62 -4.22
N TYR A 24 2.10 0.39 -3.59
CA TYR A 24 2.63 1.08 -2.41
C TYR A 24 2.56 0.23 -1.12
N GLU A 25 1.63 -0.72 -1.03
CA GLU A 25 1.45 -1.57 0.16
C GLU A 25 2.69 -2.40 0.53
N PRO A 26 3.34 -3.14 -0.40
CA PRO A 26 4.56 -3.88 -0.08
C PRO A 26 5.69 -2.96 0.40
N PHE A 27 5.82 -1.75 -0.17
CA PHE A 27 6.82 -0.77 0.30
C PHE A 27 6.54 -0.26 1.73
N SER A 28 5.27 -0.01 2.06
CA SER A 28 4.86 0.37 3.41
C SER A 28 5.08 -0.76 4.42
N PHE A 29 4.88 -2.02 4.01
CA PHE A 29 5.13 -3.19 4.84
C PHE A 29 6.62 -3.37 5.15
N ILE A 30 7.48 -3.20 4.13
CA ILE A 30 8.95 -3.15 4.31
C ILE A 30 9.32 -2.04 5.29
N ARG A 31 8.77 -0.84 5.14
CA ARG A 31 8.99 0.30 6.06
C ARG A 31 8.63 -0.04 7.52
N LYS A 32 7.51 -0.75 7.74
CA LYS A 32 7.09 -1.22 9.08
C LYS A 32 8.03 -2.29 9.65
N LEU A 33 8.59 -3.16 8.83
CA LEU A 33 9.55 -4.17 9.25
C LEU A 33 10.88 -3.55 9.73
N PHE A 34 11.34 -2.50 9.04
CA PHE A 34 12.58 -1.78 9.39
C PHE A 34 12.40 -0.73 10.50
N LYS A 35 11.18 -0.49 10.97
CA LYS A 35 10.85 0.50 12.01
C LYS A 35 11.52 0.22 13.37
N HIS A 36 12.07 -0.97 13.57
CA HIS A 36 12.82 -1.35 14.77
C HIS A 36 14.21 -0.68 14.86
N GLN A 37 14.71 -0.07 13.77
CA GLN A 37 15.99 0.65 13.74
C GLN A 37 15.75 2.16 13.60
N ASN A 38 15.76 2.88 14.74
CA ASN A 38 15.36 4.29 14.85
C ASN A 38 16.12 5.28 13.95
N HIS A 39 17.36 5.02 13.57
CA HIS A 39 18.17 5.96 12.79
C HIS A 39 17.95 5.85 11.27
N LEU A 40 17.59 4.66 10.77
CA LEU A 40 17.41 4.41 9.32
C LEU A 40 16.01 4.73 8.80
N ASN A 41 15.04 4.94 9.70
CA ASN A 41 13.63 5.13 9.35
C ASN A 41 13.40 6.32 8.40
N ARG A 42 14.17 7.41 8.53
CA ARG A 42 14.05 8.59 7.65
C ARG A 42 14.58 8.32 6.24
N ILE A 43 15.70 7.61 6.14
CA ILE A 43 16.36 7.27 4.87
C ILE A 43 15.57 6.20 4.12
N VAL A 44 15.17 5.12 4.81
CA VAL A 44 14.27 4.09 4.28
C VAL A 44 12.96 4.71 3.85
N GLY A 45 12.52 5.75 4.56
CA GLY A 45 11.39 6.54 4.18
C GLY A 45 11.55 7.20 2.82
N PHE A 46 12.57 8.04 2.70
CA PHE A 46 12.86 8.75 1.46
C PHE A 46 13.10 7.81 0.27
N ILE A 47 13.84 6.71 0.47
CA ILE A 47 14.09 5.71 -0.57
C ILE A 47 12.79 5.05 -1.04
N ALA A 48 11.90 4.68 -0.11
CA ALA A 48 10.61 4.08 -0.47
C ALA A 48 9.72 5.05 -1.27
N ASP A 49 9.70 6.34 -0.90
CA ASP A 49 8.94 7.35 -1.63
C ASP A 49 9.55 7.62 -3.02
N LEU A 50 10.89 7.61 -3.13
CA LEU A 50 11.61 7.71 -4.40
C LEU A 50 11.33 6.50 -5.30
N LEU A 51 11.44 5.28 -4.77
CA LEU A 51 11.17 4.05 -5.51
C LEU A 51 9.72 3.99 -5.98
N TYR A 52 8.78 4.43 -5.13
CA TYR A 52 7.39 4.54 -5.51
C TYR A 52 7.16 5.55 -6.62
N CYS A 53 7.79 6.73 -6.53
CA CYS A 53 7.72 7.72 -7.59
C CYS A 53 8.26 7.17 -8.92
N LEU A 54 9.37 6.44 -8.86
CA LEU A 54 10.04 5.85 -10.02
C LEU A 54 9.20 4.72 -10.65
N THR A 55 8.62 3.85 -9.84
CA THR A 55 7.71 2.78 -10.28
C THR A 55 6.41 3.33 -10.87
N LEU A 56 5.82 4.34 -10.25
CA LEU A 56 4.64 5.04 -10.78
C LEU A 56 4.95 5.70 -12.13
N THR A 57 6.11 6.35 -12.25
CA THR A 57 6.55 6.97 -13.51
C THR A 57 6.74 5.91 -14.59
N ALA A 58 7.39 4.79 -14.27
CA ALA A 58 7.55 3.67 -15.19
C ALA A 58 6.19 3.10 -15.62
N LEU A 59 5.23 2.97 -14.69
CA LEU A 59 3.87 2.51 -14.96
C LEU A 59 3.14 3.47 -15.92
N CYS A 60 3.27 4.78 -15.72
CA CYS A 60 2.71 5.81 -16.60
C CYS A 60 3.29 5.73 -18.02
N ILE A 61 4.62 5.59 -18.14
CA ILE A 61 5.30 5.47 -19.44
C ILE A 61 4.92 4.16 -20.13
N PHE A 62 4.90 3.04 -19.39
CA PHE A 62 4.55 1.73 -19.91
C PHE A 62 3.11 1.66 -20.40
N THR A 63 2.18 2.23 -19.63
CA THR A 63 0.76 2.29 -20.02
C THR A 63 0.55 3.22 -21.20
N ALA A 64 1.27 4.35 -21.29
CA ALA A 64 1.24 5.20 -22.46
C ALA A 64 1.79 4.51 -23.72
N TYR A 65 2.83 3.69 -23.57
CA TYR A 65 3.38 2.87 -24.65
C TYR A 65 2.40 1.78 -25.11
N LEU A 66 1.83 1.00 -24.19
CA LEU A 66 0.88 -0.07 -24.49
C LEU A 66 -0.40 0.46 -25.15
N LEU A 67 -0.93 1.58 -24.64
CA LEU A 67 -2.18 2.17 -25.12
C LEU A 67 -1.98 3.03 -26.37
N ARG A 68 -0.73 3.14 -26.88
CA ARG A 68 -0.33 3.93 -28.06
C ARG A 68 -1.00 5.31 -28.05
N PHE A 69 -0.87 6.03 -26.93
CA PHE A 69 -1.56 7.32 -26.83
C PHE A 69 -1.05 8.28 -27.90
N PRO A 70 -1.94 8.87 -28.71
CA PRO A 70 -1.53 9.64 -29.87
C PRO A 70 -0.84 10.96 -29.48
N ASN A 71 -1.01 11.45 -28.24
CA ASN A 71 -0.27 12.55 -27.65
C ASN A 71 -0.36 12.48 -26.11
N PHE A 72 0.77 12.50 -25.39
CA PHE A 72 0.77 12.57 -23.92
C PHE A 72 0.25 13.93 -23.48
N ARG A 73 -0.86 13.99 -22.72
CA ARG A 73 -1.56 15.24 -22.37
C ARG A 73 -1.72 15.39 -20.85
N LEU A 74 -1.81 16.65 -20.40
CA LEU A 74 -1.93 17.00 -18.98
C LEU A 74 -3.08 16.28 -18.25
N TYR A 75 -4.22 16.04 -18.91
CA TYR A 75 -5.33 15.33 -18.27
C TYR A 75 -4.97 13.89 -17.89
N MET A 76 -4.05 13.22 -18.60
CA MET A 76 -3.62 11.86 -18.24
C MET A 76 -2.87 11.89 -16.92
N ILE A 77 -1.95 12.84 -16.75
CA ILE A 77 -1.20 13.06 -15.51
C ILE A 77 -2.16 13.38 -14.36
N LEU A 78 -3.18 14.21 -14.61
CA LEU A 78 -4.24 14.49 -13.64
C LEU A 78 -5.03 13.23 -13.27
N GLY A 79 -5.33 12.36 -14.23
CA GLY A 79 -5.99 11.08 -13.98
C GLY A 79 -5.18 10.18 -13.05
N TYR A 80 -3.88 9.99 -13.33
CA TYR A 80 -2.99 9.19 -12.49
C TYR A 80 -2.85 9.77 -11.08
N THR A 81 -2.64 11.09 -10.96
CA THR A 81 -2.49 11.76 -9.66
C THR A 81 -3.78 11.71 -8.84
N ILE A 82 -4.95 11.93 -9.45
CA ILE A 82 -6.24 11.83 -8.78
C ILE A 82 -6.51 10.39 -8.34
N GLY A 83 -6.28 9.40 -9.21
CA GLY A 83 -6.41 7.98 -8.87
C GLY A 83 -5.54 7.58 -7.68
N LEU A 84 -4.31 8.10 -7.63
CA LEU A 84 -3.37 7.91 -6.53
C LEU A 84 -3.79 8.61 -5.23
N ILE A 85 -4.31 9.84 -5.30
CA ILE A 85 -4.84 10.55 -4.12
C ILE A 85 -6.06 9.82 -3.54
N ILE A 86 -6.97 9.34 -4.40
CA ILE A 86 -8.12 8.53 -4.01
C ILE A 86 -7.63 7.28 -3.29
N TYR A 87 -6.64 6.60 -3.86
CA TYR A 87 -6.02 5.44 -3.24
C TYR A 87 -5.42 5.76 -1.87
N LEU A 88 -4.58 6.80 -1.74
CA LEU A 88 -3.97 7.20 -0.47
C LEU A 88 -5.02 7.51 0.61
N LYS A 89 -6.12 8.16 0.23
CA LYS A 89 -7.22 8.50 1.14
C LYS A 89 -7.99 7.26 1.62
N ILE A 90 -8.20 6.29 0.74
CA ILE A 90 -8.83 5.00 1.08
C ILE A 90 -7.86 4.15 1.92
N LEU A 91 -6.57 4.15 1.58
CA LEU A 91 -5.53 3.38 2.27
C LEU A 91 -5.43 3.75 3.75
N HIS A 92 -5.56 5.03 4.11
CA HIS A 92 -5.57 5.47 5.51
C HIS A 92 -6.68 4.78 6.32
N ARG A 93 -7.82 4.47 5.69
CA ARG A 93 -8.93 3.72 6.29
C ARG A 93 -8.64 2.21 6.31
N THR A 94 -8.10 1.64 5.23
CA THR A 94 -7.75 0.21 5.14
C THR A 94 -6.66 -0.18 6.13
N LEU A 95 -5.60 0.64 6.24
CA LEU A 95 -4.51 0.44 7.19
C LEU A 95 -4.99 0.46 8.64
N ALA A 96 -5.92 1.36 9.00
CA ALA A 96 -6.46 1.42 10.35
C ALA A 96 -7.26 0.15 10.72
N ILE A 97 -7.96 -0.45 9.75
CA ILE A 97 -8.65 -1.72 9.94
C ILE A 97 -7.64 -2.86 10.06
N PHE A 98 -6.65 -2.91 9.18
CA PHE A 98 -5.63 -3.96 9.19
C PHE A 98 -4.81 -3.94 10.48
N GLU A 99 -4.46 -2.75 10.99
CA GLU A 99 -3.77 -2.58 12.26
C GLU A 99 -4.59 -3.12 13.43
N LYS A 100 -5.90 -2.83 13.46
CA LYS A 100 -6.83 -3.42 14.44
C LYS A 100 -6.86 -4.93 14.35
N VAL A 101 -6.99 -5.49 13.14
CA VAL A 101 -7.03 -6.95 12.93
C VAL A 101 -5.73 -7.61 13.40
N CYS A 102 -4.58 -7.05 12.99
CA CYS A 102 -3.26 -7.58 13.33
C CYS A 102 -2.99 -7.50 14.85
N TYR A 103 -3.29 -6.36 15.48
CA TYR A 103 -3.19 -6.21 16.94
C TYR A 103 -4.07 -7.21 17.69
N ASN A 104 -5.31 -7.42 17.23
CA ASN A 104 -6.26 -8.34 17.86
C ASN A 104 -5.85 -9.82 17.64
N MET A 105 -5.22 -10.14 16.52
CA MET A 105 -4.68 -11.47 16.23
C MET A 105 -3.46 -11.78 17.11
N LEU A 106 -2.50 -10.85 17.19
CA LEU A 106 -1.30 -10.96 18.04
C LEU A 106 -1.68 -11.13 19.52
N THR A 107 -2.59 -10.31 20.04
CA THR A 107 -3.04 -10.42 21.43
C THR A 107 -3.75 -11.74 21.71
N LYS A 108 -4.54 -12.29 20.76
CA LYS A 108 -5.13 -13.63 20.88
C LYS A 108 -4.07 -14.73 20.95
N VAL A 109 -3.05 -14.67 20.10
CA VAL A 109 -1.95 -15.65 20.09
C VAL A 109 -1.16 -15.60 21.39
N VAL A 110 -0.78 -14.40 21.86
CA VAL A 110 -0.05 -14.22 23.12
C VAL A 110 -0.87 -14.72 24.32
N LYS A 111 -2.18 -14.41 24.36
CA LYS A 111 -3.08 -14.90 25.42
C LYS A 111 -3.20 -16.43 25.41
N ARG A 112 -3.32 -17.05 24.23
CA ARG A 112 -3.37 -18.53 24.09
C ARG A 112 -2.09 -19.18 24.60
N GLN A 113 -0.92 -18.62 24.28
CA GLN A 113 0.36 -19.13 24.77
C GLN A 113 0.49 -18.99 26.29
N LYS A 114 0.13 -17.84 26.88
CA LYS A 114 0.14 -17.66 28.33
C LYS A 114 -0.83 -18.60 29.05
N SER A 115 -2.01 -18.84 28.48
CA SER A 115 -3.02 -19.75 29.04
C SER A 115 -2.55 -21.21 29.04
N LYS A 116 -1.95 -21.70 27.94
CA LYS A 116 -1.31 -23.02 27.88
C LYS A 116 -0.19 -23.19 28.90
N LYS A 117 0.67 -22.17 29.07
CA LYS A 117 1.78 -22.19 30.04
C LYS A 117 1.28 -22.26 31.49
N LYS A 118 0.14 -21.61 31.80
CA LYS A 118 -0.48 -21.62 33.13
C LYS A 118 -1.17 -22.96 33.44
N LEU A 119 -1.73 -23.63 32.44
CA LEU A 119 -2.37 -24.94 32.60
C LEU A 119 -1.32 -26.05 32.83
N SER A 120 -0.21 -26.02 32.09
CA SER A 120 0.92 -26.95 32.26
C SER A 120 1.51 -26.89 33.68
N LYS A 121 1.77 -25.69 34.20
CA LYS A 121 2.26 -25.50 35.58
C LYS A 121 1.29 -25.97 36.66
N ARG A 122 -0.02 -25.99 36.39
CA ARG A 122 -1.02 -26.50 37.35
C ARG A 122 -1.08 -28.03 37.36
N GLY A 123 -0.82 -28.70 36.25
CA GLY A 123 -0.76 -30.16 36.19
C GLY A 123 0.42 -30.74 36.97
N GLU A 124 1.56 -30.05 36.94
CA GLU A 124 2.79 -30.46 37.65
C GLU A 124 2.70 -30.33 39.19
N TYR A 125 1.74 -29.55 39.73
CA TYR A 125 1.61 -29.29 41.18
C TYR A 125 0.49 -30.13 41.81
N ASN A 126 -0.23 -30.92 41.01
CA ASN A 126 -1.32 -31.80 41.46
C ASN A 126 -0.97 -33.29 41.32
N ILE A 127 0.33 -33.61 41.19
CA ILE A 127 0.92 -34.95 41.25
C ILE A 127 1.81 -34.98 42.49
#